data_AF-A0A949M8N1-F1
#
_entry.id   AF-A0A949M8N1-F1
#
_cell.length_a   1.000
_cell.length_b   1.000
_cell.length_c   1.000
_cell.angle_alpha   90.00
_cell.angle_beta   90.00
_cell.angle_gamma   90.00
#
_symmetry.space_group_name_H-M   'P 1'
#
loop_
_entity.id
_entity.type
_entity.pdbx_description
1 polymer ?
#
loop_
_entity_poly.entity_id
_entity_poly.type
_entity_poly.pdbx_seq_one_letter_code
_entity_poly.pdbx_strand_id
1 'polypeptide(L)'
;MQQPRTEQDRLTIGKLAQQSGYKTACVGKWHLGHDWPITQQQKKYFQGFGGKAGGGGQVESECTDDHVRVWKQVFDQAIPGGPMEHGFDEYFGRDVPNWPPYCFIDGNRTVGIPTELLPSAKLVKNQASLQGPALAGWQLEEVLPALVKRSVDFIQRQAADCRVILQIW
;
A
#
# COMPACT_ATOMS: atom_id res chain seq x y z
N MET A 1 -17.62 -2.23 6.99
CA MET A 1 -16.54 -2.25 8.01
C MET A 1 -15.92 -0.86 8.06
N GLN A 2 -15.87 -0.23 9.24
CA GLN A 2 -15.12 1.02 9.42
C GLN A 2 -13.62 0.69 9.34
N GLN A 3 -12.84 1.51 8.61
CA GLN A 3 -11.38 1.35 8.58
C GLN A 3 -10.82 1.64 9.98
N PRO A 4 -9.85 0.86 10.47
CA PRO A 4 -9.16 1.18 11.72
C PRO A 4 -8.36 2.47 11.51
N ARG A 5 -8.90 3.61 11.91
CA ARG A 5 -8.20 4.91 11.88
C ARG A 5 -7.54 5.16 13.22
N THR A 6 -6.29 5.57 13.20
CA THR A 6 -5.66 6.16 14.37
C THR A 6 -6.13 7.60 14.49
N GLU A 7 -6.58 8.01 15.68
CA GLU A 7 -6.93 9.42 15.92
C GLU A 7 -5.70 10.31 15.72
N GLN A 8 -5.86 11.45 15.05
CA GLN A 8 -4.74 12.32 14.67
C GLN A 8 -3.91 12.79 15.87
N ASP A 9 -4.54 12.97 17.04
CA ASP A 9 -3.89 13.46 18.26
C ASP A 9 -3.28 12.35 19.12
N ARG A 10 -3.48 11.08 18.76
CA ARG A 10 -2.89 9.96 19.51
C ARG A 10 -1.37 9.97 19.33
N LEU A 11 -0.65 9.87 20.44
CA LEU A 11 0.79 9.64 20.42
C LEU A 11 1.08 8.26 19.83
N THR A 12 1.84 8.22 18.75
CA THR A 12 2.28 7.00 18.08
C THR A 12 3.74 6.71 18.43
N ILE A 13 4.20 5.48 18.18
CA ILE A 13 5.61 5.12 18.34
C ILE A 13 6.53 5.99 17.45
N GLY A 14 6.08 6.31 16.23
CA GLY A 14 6.80 7.20 15.32
C GLY A 14 6.97 8.59 15.93
N LYS A 15 5.87 9.21 16.40
CA LYS A 15 5.91 10.53 17.04
C LYS A 15 6.80 10.53 18.29
N LEU A 16 6.72 9.52 19.15
CA LEU A 16 7.57 9.39 20.33
C LEU A 16 9.07 9.27 19.96
N ALA A 17 9.38 8.49 18.93
CA ALA A 17 10.73 8.31 18.42
C ALA A 17 11.30 9.62 17.85
N GLN A 18 10.52 10.33 17.04
CA GLN A 18 10.88 11.64 16.49
C GLN A 18 11.15 12.66 17.61
N GLN A 19 10.28 12.74 18.61
CA GLN A 19 10.47 13.60 19.80
C GLN A 19 11.77 13.30 20.54
N SER A 20 12.26 12.06 20.45
CA SER A 20 13.51 11.59 21.06
C SER A 20 14.73 11.71 20.13
N GLY A 21 14.60 12.39 18.99
CA GLY A 21 15.68 12.64 18.04
C GLY A 21 16.06 11.46 17.15
N TYR A 22 15.22 10.42 17.06
CA TYR A 22 15.45 9.30 16.15
C TYR A 22 15.06 9.66 14.71
N LYS A 23 15.80 9.10 13.75
CA LYS A 23 15.30 8.98 12.38
C LYS A 23 14.36 7.79 12.30
N THR A 24 13.21 8.00 11.66
CA THR A 24 12.09 7.06 11.71
C THR A 24 11.68 6.63 10.30
N ALA A 25 11.53 5.34 10.09
CA ALA A 25 10.99 4.79 8.84
C ALA A 25 9.98 3.68 9.11
N CYS A 26 8.96 3.63 8.26
CA CYS A 26 8.02 2.53 8.17
C CYS A 26 8.23 1.81 6.83
N VAL A 27 8.50 0.50 6.88
CA VAL A 27 8.66 -0.33 5.67
C VAL A 27 7.72 -1.52 5.76
N GLY A 28 6.86 -1.70 4.76
CA GLY A 28 5.93 -2.83 4.69
C GLY A 28 4.47 -2.47 4.89
N LYS A 29 3.74 -3.29 5.64
CA LYS A 29 2.30 -3.15 5.80
C LYS A 29 1.92 -2.01 6.76
N TRP A 30 0.99 -1.14 6.33
CA TRP A 30 0.42 -0.10 7.21
C TRP A 30 -0.86 -0.55 7.92
N HIS A 31 -1.95 -0.82 7.18
CA HIS A 31 -3.19 -1.40 7.70
C HIS A 31 -3.93 -0.57 8.76
N LEU A 32 -3.69 0.75 8.79
CA LEU A 32 -4.47 1.74 9.54
C LEU A 32 -5.20 2.70 8.60
N GLY A 33 -5.36 2.28 7.35
CA GLY A 33 -6.04 3.00 6.30
C GLY A 33 -5.20 4.12 5.70
N HIS A 34 -5.64 4.53 4.51
CA HIS A 34 -5.17 5.69 3.77
C HIS A 34 -6.39 6.49 3.31
N ASP A 35 -6.26 7.81 3.25
CA ASP A 35 -7.28 8.71 2.73
C ASP A 35 -7.22 8.77 1.21
N TRP A 36 -7.50 7.63 0.56
CA TRP A 36 -7.53 7.56 -0.90
C TRP A 36 -8.49 8.61 -1.49
N PRO A 37 -8.05 9.42 -2.48
CA PRO A 37 -8.86 10.48 -3.08
C PRO A 37 -9.90 9.92 -4.06
N ILE A 38 -10.67 8.93 -3.62
CA ILE A 38 -11.71 8.23 -4.37
C ILE A 38 -13.05 8.87 -4.02
N THR A 39 -13.66 9.54 -5.00
CA THR A 39 -15.02 10.08 -4.84
C THR A 39 -16.06 8.96 -4.80
N GLN A 40 -17.26 9.26 -4.28
CA GLN A 40 -18.37 8.28 -4.26
C GLN A 40 -18.73 7.76 -5.66
N GLN A 41 -18.66 8.61 -6.69
CA GLN A 41 -18.93 8.22 -8.07
C GLN A 41 -17.86 7.30 -8.65
N GLN A 42 -16.61 7.43 -8.17
CA GLN A 42 -15.48 6.63 -8.63
C GLN A 42 -15.39 5.26 -7.94
N LYS A 43 -16.02 5.06 -6.75
CA LYS A 43 -15.91 3.81 -5.98
C LYS A 43 -16.20 2.54 -6.76
N LYS A 44 -17.13 2.59 -7.72
CA LYS A 44 -17.48 1.45 -8.59
C LYS A 44 -16.31 0.93 -9.43
N TYR A 45 -15.29 1.76 -9.69
CA TYR A 45 -14.09 1.36 -10.44
C TYR A 45 -12.99 0.76 -9.55
N PHE A 46 -13.24 0.54 -8.25
CA PHE A 46 -12.27 -0.02 -7.30
C PHE A 46 -12.80 -1.27 -6.59
N GLN A 47 -13.98 -1.76 -6.97
CA GLN A 47 -14.70 -2.82 -6.28
C GLN A 47 -15.36 -3.76 -7.29
N GLY A 48 -15.82 -4.92 -6.83
CA GLY A 48 -16.57 -5.86 -7.68
C GLY A 48 -15.72 -6.84 -8.47
N PHE A 49 -14.40 -6.68 -8.49
CA PHE A 49 -13.49 -7.56 -9.26
C PHE A 49 -13.43 -9.01 -8.75
N GLY A 50 -13.91 -9.28 -7.55
CA GLY A 50 -13.93 -10.62 -6.95
C GLY A 50 -12.58 -11.06 -6.35
N GLY A 51 -12.33 -12.37 -6.36
CA GLY A 51 -11.13 -12.98 -5.79
C GLY A 51 -11.39 -13.77 -4.50
N LYS A 52 -11.37 -15.11 -4.63
CA LYS A 52 -10.86 -16.09 -3.67
C LYS A 52 -10.50 -17.30 -4.49
N ALA A 53 -9.23 -17.53 -4.78
CA ALA A 53 -8.94 -18.83 -5.39
C ALA A 53 -9.06 -19.91 -4.32
N GLY A 54 -9.97 -20.86 -4.53
CA GLY A 54 -10.40 -21.86 -3.54
C GLY A 54 -11.70 -21.55 -2.79
N GLY A 55 -12.44 -20.46 -3.09
CA GLY A 55 -13.60 -20.05 -2.27
C GLY A 55 -14.77 -19.34 -2.97
N GLY A 56 -15.05 -19.64 -4.25
CA GLY A 56 -16.39 -19.47 -4.85
C GLY A 56 -16.86 -18.09 -5.32
N GLY A 57 -15.98 -17.08 -5.47
CA GLY A 57 -16.36 -15.79 -6.07
C GLY A 57 -16.11 -15.74 -7.59
N GLN A 58 -17.04 -15.19 -8.37
CA GLN A 58 -16.76 -14.81 -9.77
C GLN A 58 -15.63 -13.77 -9.79
N VAL A 59 -14.72 -13.88 -10.75
CA VAL A 59 -13.59 -12.96 -10.94
C VAL A 59 -13.82 -12.17 -12.22
N GLU A 60 -13.61 -10.86 -12.18
CA GLU A 60 -13.73 -10.00 -13.36
C GLU A 60 -12.54 -10.24 -14.29
N SER A 61 -12.80 -10.50 -15.56
CA SER A 61 -11.76 -10.65 -16.58
C SER A 61 -11.51 -9.38 -17.39
N GLU A 62 -12.42 -8.40 -17.33
CA GLU A 62 -12.37 -7.23 -18.20
C GLU A 62 -11.94 -5.97 -17.45
N CYS A 63 -10.77 -5.46 -17.80
CA CYS A 63 -10.31 -4.12 -17.42
C CYS A 63 -10.63 -3.15 -18.56
N THR A 64 -11.65 -2.31 -18.38
CA THR A 64 -12.06 -1.32 -19.40
C THR A 64 -11.19 -0.05 -19.38
N ASP A 65 -11.22 0.73 -20.47
CA ASP A 65 -10.53 2.02 -20.55
C ASP A 65 -10.99 3.01 -19.48
N ASP A 66 -12.25 2.94 -19.07
CA ASP A 66 -12.81 3.76 -17.98
C ASP A 66 -12.16 3.43 -16.64
N HIS A 67 -11.85 2.14 -16.37
CA HIS A 67 -11.09 1.75 -15.18
C HIS A 67 -9.72 2.41 -15.19
N VAL A 68 -8.96 2.23 -16.27
CA VAL A 68 -7.60 2.77 -16.41
C VAL A 68 -7.59 4.30 -16.28
N ARG A 69 -8.57 4.97 -16.90
CA ARG A 69 -8.72 6.43 -16.80
C ARG A 69 -8.95 6.88 -15.36
N VAL A 70 -9.85 6.23 -14.62
CA VAL A 70 -10.16 6.59 -13.23
C VAL A 70 -9.02 6.24 -12.28
N TRP A 71 -8.37 5.09 -12.47
CA TRP A 71 -7.18 4.70 -11.71
C TRP A 71 -6.06 5.71 -11.88
N LYS A 72 -5.81 6.18 -13.12
CA LYS A 72 -4.84 7.25 -13.36
C LYS A 72 -5.20 8.53 -12.59
N GLN A 73 -6.47 8.96 -12.64
CA GLN A 73 -6.91 10.15 -11.92
C GLN A 73 -6.71 10.05 -10.41
N VAL A 74 -6.87 8.88 -9.81
CA VAL A 74 -6.76 8.68 -8.36
C VAL A 74 -5.32 8.40 -7.93
N PHE A 75 -4.61 7.48 -8.58
CA PHE A 75 -3.29 7.04 -8.16
C PHE A 75 -2.16 8.04 -8.48
N ASP A 76 -2.40 9.01 -9.36
CA ASP A 76 -1.48 10.13 -9.63
C ASP A 76 -1.55 11.24 -8.56
N GLN A 77 -2.48 11.14 -7.61
CA GLN A 77 -2.60 12.08 -6.50
C GLN A 77 -1.80 11.62 -5.27
N ALA A 78 -1.56 12.56 -4.35
CA ALA A 78 -1.06 12.23 -3.03
C ALA A 78 -2.12 11.48 -2.21
N ILE A 79 -1.66 10.64 -1.28
CA ILE A 79 -2.46 9.75 -0.45
C ILE A 79 -2.23 10.12 1.03
N PRO A 80 -3.09 10.98 1.60
CA PRO A 80 -2.98 11.37 3.01
C PRO A 80 -3.28 10.22 3.98
N GLY A 81 -3.09 10.47 5.28
CA GLY A 81 -3.40 9.54 6.36
C GLY A 81 -2.42 8.36 6.50
N GLY A 82 -1.31 8.38 5.74
CA GLY A 82 -0.29 7.33 5.79
C GLY A 82 0.67 7.44 6.98
N PRO A 83 1.67 6.56 7.05
CA PRO A 83 2.64 6.54 8.16
C PRO A 83 3.36 7.86 8.41
N MET A 84 3.61 8.66 7.37
CA MET A 84 4.32 9.93 7.51
C MET A 84 3.56 10.95 8.37
N GLU A 85 2.23 10.97 8.30
CA GLU A 85 1.39 11.80 9.17
C GLU A 85 1.30 11.24 10.60
N HIS A 86 1.78 10.01 10.80
CA HIS A 86 1.80 9.30 12.07
C HIS A 86 3.21 9.23 12.68
N GLY A 87 4.10 10.13 12.26
CA GLY A 87 5.41 10.35 12.88
C GLY A 87 6.53 9.47 12.32
N PHE A 88 6.43 9.04 11.06
CA PHE A 88 7.56 8.44 10.34
C PHE A 88 8.14 9.44 9.33
N ASP A 89 9.46 9.55 9.25
CA ASP A 89 10.12 10.43 8.27
C ASP A 89 10.09 9.83 6.86
N GLU A 90 10.10 8.50 6.76
CA GLU A 90 10.05 7.76 5.50
C GLU A 90 8.99 6.65 5.54
N TYR A 91 8.31 6.42 4.42
CA TYR A 91 7.43 5.26 4.23
C TYR A 91 7.71 4.59 2.89
N PHE A 92 7.79 3.26 2.90
CA PHE A 92 7.72 2.46 1.69
C PHE A 92 6.99 1.16 1.96
N GLY A 93 5.91 0.90 1.23
CA GLY A 93 5.14 -0.28 1.55
C GLY A 93 3.81 -0.38 0.84
N ARG A 94 2.86 -0.98 1.53
CA ARG A 94 1.52 -1.31 1.05
C ARG A 94 0.55 -1.11 2.20
N ASP A 95 -0.69 -0.70 1.90
CA ASP A 95 -1.72 -0.70 2.93
C ASP A 95 -1.99 -2.14 3.42
N VAL A 96 -2.26 -3.04 2.48
CA VAL A 96 -2.47 -4.47 2.72
C VAL A 96 -1.84 -5.27 1.55
N PRO A 97 -1.00 -6.29 1.80
CA PRO A 97 -0.29 -7.01 0.74
C PRO A 97 -1.20 -7.90 -0.11
N ASN A 98 -2.29 -8.43 0.45
CA ASN A 98 -3.20 -9.33 -0.25
C ASN A 98 -4.39 -8.62 -0.92
N TRP A 99 -4.58 -7.31 -0.70
CA TRP A 99 -5.68 -6.53 -1.27
C TRP A 99 -5.16 -5.44 -2.24
N PRO A 100 -5.96 -5.03 -3.22
CA PRO A 100 -5.58 -3.95 -4.12
C PRO A 100 -5.47 -2.59 -3.41
N PRO A 101 -4.68 -1.64 -3.95
CA PRO A 101 -3.95 -1.76 -5.21
C PRO A 101 -2.66 -2.58 -5.09
N TYR A 102 -2.35 -3.32 -6.16
CA TYR A 102 -1.11 -4.08 -6.32
C TYR A 102 -0.02 -3.19 -6.92
N CYS A 103 0.43 -2.24 -6.10
CA CYS A 103 1.54 -1.31 -6.34
C CYS A 103 2.14 -0.90 -5.00
N PHE A 104 3.42 -0.52 -4.94
CA PHE A 104 3.98 0.07 -3.72
C PHE A 104 3.48 1.50 -3.53
N ILE A 105 3.55 1.97 -2.29
CA ILE A 105 3.45 3.38 -1.90
C ILE A 105 4.85 3.80 -1.43
N ASP A 106 5.35 4.91 -1.95
CA ASP A 106 6.58 5.57 -1.51
C ASP A 106 6.23 6.98 -1.02
N GLY A 107 6.49 7.22 0.27
CA GLY A 107 6.01 8.40 0.98
C GLY A 107 4.48 8.48 1.02
N ASN A 108 3.89 9.31 0.17
CA ASN A 108 2.44 9.46 0.05
C ASN A 108 1.94 9.28 -1.39
N ARG A 109 2.69 8.60 -2.24
CA ARG A 109 2.32 8.38 -3.65
C ARG A 109 2.51 6.94 -4.05
N THR A 110 1.70 6.49 -5.01
CA THR A 110 1.92 5.17 -5.62
C THR A 110 3.23 5.15 -6.42
N VAL A 111 3.93 4.02 -6.40
CA VAL A 111 5.09 3.78 -7.26
C VAL A 111 4.57 3.28 -8.60
N GLY A 112 4.33 4.21 -9.52
CA GLY A 112 3.67 3.93 -10.79
C GLY A 112 2.15 3.81 -10.65
N ILE A 113 1.45 3.74 -11.79
CA ILE A 113 -0.01 3.76 -11.84
C ILE A 113 -0.52 2.40 -12.32
N PRO A 114 -1.37 1.71 -11.55
CA PRO A 114 -2.08 0.52 -12.01
C PRO A 114 -2.80 0.69 -13.35
N THR A 115 -2.60 -0.26 -14.26
CA THR A 115 -3.16 -0.24 -15.63
C THR A 115 -3.91 -1.51 -16.00
N GLU A 116 -3.85 -2.55 -15.16
CA GLU A 116 -4.51 -3.84 -15.40
C GLU A 116 -5.12 -4.39 -14.11
N LEU A 117 -5.97 -5.41 -14.23
CA LEU A 117 -6.37 -6.21 -13.08
C LEU A 117 -5.30 -7.25 -12.79
N LEU A 118 -5.01 -7.52 -11.51
CA LEU A 118 -4.13 -8.63 -11.16
C LEU A 118 -4.71 -9.94 -11.75
N PRO A 119 -3.92 -10.73 -12.51
CA PRO A 119 -4.44 -11.95 -13.09
C PRO A 119 -4.93 -12.93 -12.03
N SER A 120 -6.14 -13.46 -12.20
CA SER A 120 -6.79 -14.37 -11.24
C SER A 120 -5.97 -15.64 -10.96
N ALA A 121 -5.20 -16.10 -11.95
CA ALA A 121 -4.26 -17.22 -11.81
C ALA A 121 -3.21 -17.00 -10.70
N LYS A 122 -2.82 -15.75 -10.41
CA LYS A 122 -1.87 -15.42 -9.33
C LYS A 122 -2.51 -15.52 -7.94
N LEU A 123 -3.84 -15.56 -7.87
CA LEU A 123 -4.56 -15.68 -6.61
C LEU A 123 -4.75 -17.14 -6.17
N VAL A 124 -4.47 -18.13 -7.04
CA VAL A 124 -4.64 -19.59 -6.79
C VAL A 124 -4.08 -20.05 -5.46
N LYS A 125 -2.87 -19.63 -5.14
CA LYS A 125 -2.17 -20.00 -3.90
C LYS A 125 -2.37 -18.98 -2.76
N ASN A 126 -3.17 -17.95 -3.00
CA ASN A 126 -3.33 -16.78 -2.13
C ASN A 126 -4.82 -16.54 -1.80
N GLN A 127 -5.47 -17.55 -1.20
CA GLN A 127 -6.93 -17.64 -1.06
C GLN A 127 -7.61 -16.50 -0.28
N ALA A 128 -6.84 -15.75 0.51
CA ALA A 128 -7.29 -14.57 1.26
C ALA A 128 -7.14 -13.25 0.47
N SER A 129 -6.76 -13.30 -0.81
CA SER A 129 -6.53 -12.14 -1.67
C SER A 129 -7.74 -11.81 -2.53
N LEU A 130 -7.94 -10.52 -2.79
CA LEU A 130 -9.00 -9.97 -3.65
C LEU A 130 -8.41 -9.45 -4.95
N GLN A 131 -9.02 -9.71 -6.08
CA GLN A 131 -8.55 -9.11 -7.33
C GLN A 131 -8.75 -7.59 -7.31
N GLY A 132 -7.94 -6.88 -8.10
CA GLY A 132 -8.15 -5.46 -8.36
C GLY A 132 -6.98 -4.83 -9.10
N PRO A 133 -6.92 -3.48 -9.12
CA PRO A 133 -5.92 -2.71 -9.85
C PRO A 133 -4.50 -3.15 -9.52
N ALA A 134 -3.70 -3.41 -10.55
CA ALA A 134 -2.30 -3.80 -10.47
C ALA A 134 -1.44 -3.03 -11.47
N LEU A 135 -0.17 -2.84 -11.12
CA LEU A 135 0.83 -2.43 -12.10
C LEU A 135 1.01 -3.53 -13.14
N ALA A 136 1.29 -3.12 -14.38
CA ALA A 136 1.66 -4.04 -15.45
C ALA A 136 2.77 -4.99 -15.00
N GLY A 137 2.50 -6.30 -15.07
CA GLY A 137 3.48 -7.32 -14.71
C GLY A 137 3.72 -7.52 -13.21
N TRP A 138 2.88 -6.94 -12.34
CA TRP A 138 3.02 -7.07 -10.88
C TRP A 138 3.14 -8.53 -10.42
N GLN A 139 4.12 -8.85 -9.58
CA GLN A 139 4.31 -10.17 -8.97
C GLN A 139 4.12 -10.08 -7.46
N LEU A 140 3.42 -11.05 -6.87
CA LEU A 140 3.18 -11.08 -5.42
C LEU A 140 4.47 -11.43 -4.66
N GLU A 141 5.30 -12.25 -5.30
CA GLU A 141 6.58 -12.76 -4.79
C GLU A 141 7.62 -11.65 -4.61
N GLU A 142 7.54 -10.58 -5.41
CA GLU A 142 8.48 -9.44 -5.36
C GLU A 142 8.21 -8.47 -4.20
N VAL A 143 7.11 -8.66 -3.45
CA VAL A 143 6.81 -7.83 -2.27
C VAL A 143 7.92 -7.94 -1.23
N LEU A 144 8.23 -9.15 -0.76
CA LEU A 144 9.19 -9.33 0.32
C LEU A 144 10.61 -8.89 -0.08
N PRO A 145 11.16 -9.26 -1.25
CA PRO A 145 12.46 -8.76 -1.71
C PRO A 145 12.55 -7.23 -1.74
N ALA A 146 11.52 -6.53 -2.21
CA ALA A 146 11.51 -5.08 -2.27
C ALA A 146 11.50 -4.43 -0.87
N LEU A 147 10.70 -4.98 0.05
CA LEU A 147 10.67 -4.51 1.44
C LEU A 147 12.01 -4.73 2.13
N VAL A 148 12.61 -5.92 1.98
CA VAL A 148 13.95 -6.24 2.51
C VAL A 148 14.98 -5.24 1.97
N LYS A 149 14.99 -5.02 0.64
CA LYS A 149 15.91 -4.06 0.03
C LYS A 149 15.76 -2.67 0.65
N ARG A 150 14.53 -2.15 0.76
CA ARG A 150 14.31 -0.82 1.33
C ARG A 150 14.72 -0.74 2.80
N SER A 151 14.44 -1.78 3.59
CA SER A 151 14.87 -1.85 4.99
C SER A 151 16.39 -1.79 5.12
N VAL A 152 17.11 -2.59 4.32
CA VAL A 152 18.59 -2.59 4.29
C VAL A 152 19.11 -1.22 3.86
N ASP A 153 18.56 -0.64 2.78
CA ASP A 153 18.97 0.67 2.28
C ASP A 153 18.76 1.78 3.35
N PHE A 154 17.68 1.72 4.13
CA PHE A 154 17.45 2.66 5.23
C PHE A 154 18.50 2.49 6.33
N ILE A 155 18.72 1.27 6.82
CA ILE A 155 19.71 1.01 7.87
C ILE A 155 21.10 1.46 7.44
N GLN A 156 21.52 1.14 6.21
CA GLN A 156 22.84 1.51 5.69
C GLN A 156 23.03 3.02 5.61
N ARG A 157 22.02 3.77 5.14
CA ARG A 157 22.09 5.24 5.08
C ARG A 157 22.22 5.89 6.45
N GLN A 158 21.59 5.31 7.47
CA GLN A 158 21.56 5.89 8.81
C GLN A 158 22.65 5.36 9.74
N ALA A 159 23.36 4.30 9.34
CA ALA A 159 24.38 3.63 10.14
C ALA A 159 25.54 4.55 10.58
N ALA A 160 25.78 5.65 9.87
CA ALA A 160 26.88 6.57 10.15
C ALA A 160 26.54 7.69 11.14
N ASP A 161 25.28 8.15 11.22
CA ASP A 161 25.00 9.52 11.71
C ASP A 161 23.83 9.68 12.70
N CYS A 162 23.04 8.64 13.03
CA CYS A 162 21.93 8.83 13.97
C CYS A 162 21.39 7.55 14.64
N ARG A 163 20.56 7.74 15.68
CA ARG A 163 19.73 6.68 16.25
C ARG A 163 18.51 6.44 15.34
N VAL A 164 18.18 5.18 15.08
CA VAL A 164 17.09 4.82 14.16
C VAL A 164 15.99 4.00 14.80
N ILE A 165 14.76 4.24 14.37
CA ILE A 165 13.62 3.35 14.56
C ILE A 165 13.09 2.97 13.19
N LEU A 166 13.09 1.66 12.91
CA LEU A 166 12.55 1.07 11.70
C LEU A 166 11.42 0.12 12.09
N GLN A 167 10.20 0.42 11.66
CA GLN A 167 9.06 -0.49 11.77
C GLN A 167 8.97 -1.32 10.49
N ILE A 168 9.04 -2.65 10.63
CA ILE A 168 8.83 -3.61 9.53
C ILE A 168 7.58 -4.45 9.84
N TRP A 169 6.67 -4.58 8.88
CA TRP A 169 5.47 -5.43 8.97
C TRP A 169 5.20 -6.17 7.66
#